data_AF-A0A2E6YL49-F1
#
_entry.id   AF-A0A2E6YL49-F1
#
_cell.length_a   1.000
_cell.length_b   1.000
_cell.length_c   1.000
_cell.angle_alpha   90.00
_cell.angle_beta   90.00
_cell.angle_gamma   90.00
#
_symmetry.space_group_name_H-M   'P 1'
#
loop_
_entity.id
_entity.type
_entity.pdbx_description
1 polymer ?
#
loop_
_entity_poly.entity_id
_entity_poly.type
_entity_poly.pdbx_seq_one_letter_code
_entity_poly.pdbx_strand_id
1 'polypeptide(L)'
;MLEIKEVDLDRWSFDDSTLISKNHDLYLFNYLHGRCHIFAIALKRVFKERVKIMCIIDLKEEKMHVDDLYLSHAYVEMDNNTMLDGRGLIELEDIEEYTEECVESYYLESSEEFVLSKCSQEEWGSELEDEISDLEIFIQNNIEMYEQKLHKEEELKKKYSVI
;
A
#
# COMPACT_ATOMS: atom_id res chain seq x y z
N MET A 1 -6.16 11.37 -28.66
CA MET A 1 -5.59 10.08 -28.23
C MET A 1 -4.26 10.41 -27.59
N LEU A 2 -4.21 10.40 -26.26
CA LEU A 2 -2.96 10.54 -25.52
C LEU A 2 -2.36 9.14 -25.44
N GLU A 3 -1.20 8.94 -26.07
CA GLU A 3 -0.41 7.72 -25.92
C GLU A 3 0.10 7.66 -24.47
N ILE A 4 -0.45 6.73 -23.71
CA ILE A 4 0.08 6.37 -22.39
C ILE A 4 1.35 5.57 -22.68
N LYS A 5 2.51 6.14 -22.34
CA LYS A 5 3.77 5.41 -22.34
C LYS A 5 3.70 4.37 -21.22
N GLU A 6 3.88 3.09 -21.58
CA GLU A 6 4.09 2.01 -20.61
C GLU A 6 5.17 2.44 -19.62
N VAL A 7 4.81 2.44 -18.34
CA VAL A 7 5.78 2.59 -17.24
C VAL A 7 6.52 1.26 -17.17
N ASP A 8 7.82 1.30 -17.44
CA ASP A 8 8.73 0.15 -17.38
C ASP A 8 8.92 -0.25 -15.90
N LEU A 9 8.08 -1.17 -15.42
CA LEU A 9 8.01 -1.63 -14.02
C LEU A 9 9.25 -2.44 -13.60
N ASP A 10 10.02 -2.99 -14.55
CA ASP A 10 11.27 -3.72 -14.29
C ASP A 10 12.40 -2.82 -13.74
N ARG A 11 12.21 -1.50 -13.77
CA ARG A 11 13.17 -0.51 -13.24
C ARG A 11 13.03 -0.21 -11.76
N TRP A 12 12.01 -0.76 -11.10
CA TRP A 12 11.94 -0.83 -9.64
C TRP A 12 12.77 -2.00 -9.12
N SER A 13 13.93 -2.28 -9.74
CA SER A 13 14.92 -3.14 -9.11
C SER A 13 15.39 -2.44 -7.84
N PHE A 14 14.91 -2.94 -6.70
CA PHE A 14 15.38 -2.58 -5.38
C PHE A 14 16.89 -2.83 -5.36
N ASP A 15 17.64 -1.74 -5.52
CA ASP A 15 19.06 -1.70 -5.20
C ASP A 15 19.18 -2.10 -3.72
N ASP A 16 20.05 -3.07 -3.42
CA ASP A 16 20.38 -3.58 -2.07
C ASP A 16 20.74 -2.49 -1.04
N SER A 17 20.71 -1.20 -1.40
CA SER A 17 20.82 -0.05 -0.51
C SER A 17 19.49 0.48 0.06
N THR A 18 18.34 -0.03 -0.36
CA THR A 18 17.04 0.31 0.23
C THR A 18 16.46 -0.83 1.04
N LEU A 19 16.19 -0.51 2.31
CA LEU A 19 15.31 -1.23 3.23
C LEU A 19 15.73 -2.68 3.55
N ILE A 20 16.40 -2.76 4.70
CA ILE A 20 16.20 -3.75 5.77
C ILE A 20 17.29 -4.83 5.89
N SER A 21 17.69 -5.07 7.15
CA SER A 21 18.64 -6.10 7.54
C SER A 21 17.90 -7.29 8.17
N LYS A 22 18.40 -8.50 7.94
CA LYS A 22 17.78 -9.83 8.16
C LYS A 22 17.12 -10.15 9.52
N ASN A 23 17.30 -9.33 10.56
CA ASN A 23 16.56 -9.45 11.84
C ASN A 23 15.61 -8.26 12.10
N HIS A 24 15.87 -7.10 11.48
CA HIS A 24 14.92 -5.99 11.39
C HIS A 24 13.78 -6.31 10.41
N ASP A 25 14.00 -7.24 9.47
CA ASP A 25 13.02 -7.71 8.49
C ASP A 25 11.73 -8.20 9.13
N LEU A 26 11.80 -9.05 10.16
CA LEU A 26 10.58 -9.59 10.76
C LEU A 26 9.77 -8.54 11.54
N TYR A 27 10.45 -7.66 12.28
CA TYR A 27 9.78 -6.60 13.03
C TYR A 27 9.15 -5.56 12.12
N LEU A 28 9.87 -5.15 11.07
CA LEU A 28 9.31 -4.22 10.10
C LEU A 28 8.19 -4.89 9.30
N PHE A 29 8.37 -6.12 8.83
CA PHE A 29 7.33 -6.86 8.12
C PHE A 29 6.06 -6.99 8.95
N ASN A 30 6.18 -7.37 10.23
CA ASN A 30 5.04 -7.44 11.14
C ASN A 30 4.40 -6.07 11.38
N TYR A 31 5.20 -5.02 11.46
CA TYR A 31 4.68 -3.65 11.56
C TYR A 31 3.91 -3.24 10.30
N LEU A 32 4.49 -3.44 9.11
CA LEU A 32 3.88 -3.11 7.82
C LEU A 32 2.59 -3.91 7.58
N HIS A 33 2.59 -5.20 7.94
CA HIS A 33 1.41 -6.04 7.89
C HIS A 33 0.36 -5.59 8.90
N GLY A 34 0.73 -5.38 10.16
CA GLY A 34 -0.18 -4.91 11.20
C GLY A 34 -0.75 -3.52 10.93
N ARG A 35 -0.01 -2.64 10.24
CA ARG A 35 -0.42 -1.26 9.96
C ARG A 35 -0.94 -1.05 8.53
N CYS A 36 -1.19 -2.12 7.77
CA CYS A 36 -1.61 -2.04 6.35
C CYS A 36 -2.79 -1.08 6.10
N HIS A 37 -3.72 -0.96 7.05
CA HIS A 37 -4.86 -0.04 7.03
C HIS A 37 -4.47 1.43 6.94
N ILE A 38 -3.54 1.90 7.77
CA ILE A 38 -3.08 3.30 7.74
C ILE A 38 -2.21 3.58 6.54
N PHE A 39 -1.48 2.58 6.04
CA PHE A 39 -0.78 2.67 4.76
C PHE A 39 -1.76 2.88 3.61
N ALA A 40 -2.85 2.11 3.57
CA ALA A 40 -3.87 2.26 2.53
C ALA A 40 -4.53 3.65 2.56
N ILE A 41 -4.78 4.20 3.76
CA ILE A 41 -5.27 5.58 3.93
C ILE A 41 -4.25 6.59 3.43
N ALA A 42 -2.99 6.50 3.86
CA ALA A 42 -1.94 7.42 3.45
C ALA A 42 -1.74 7.41 1.92
N LEU A 43 -1.70 6.21 1.31
CA LEU A 43 -1.64 6.05 -0.15
C LEU A 43 -2.86 6.68 -0.84
N LYS A 44 -4.08 6.48 -0.30
CA LYS A 44 -5.30 7.10 -0.83
C LYS A 44 -5.25 8.62 -0.75
N ARG A 45 -4.76 9.20 0.34
CA ARG A 45 -4.65 10.66 0.49
C ARG A 45 -3.60 11.26 -0.45
N VAL A 46 -2.46 10.60 -0.64
CA VAL A 46 -1.39 11.03 -1.56
C VAL A 46 -1.83 10.93 -3.02
N PHE A 47 -2.33 9.76 -3.45
CA PHE A 47 -2.66 9.49 -4.84
C PHE A 47 -4.11 9.87 -5.24
N LYS A 48 -4.96 10.16 -4.26
CA LYS A 48 -6.33 10.67 -4.42
C LYS A 48 -7.20 9.74 -5.26
N GLU A 49 -7.84 10.27 -6.30
CA GLU A 49 -8.76 9.52 -7.17
C GLU A 49 -8.09 8.45 -8.03
N ARG A 50 -6.75 8.42 -8.08
CA ARG A 50 -5.99 7.43 -8.87
C ARG A 50 -5.92 6.06 -8.22
N VAL A 51 -6.38 5.95 -6.98
CA VAL A 51 -6.35 4.71 -6.21
C VAL A 51 -7.65 4.50 -5.46
N LYS A 52 -7.97 3.24 -5.21
CA LYS A 52 -9.10 2.78 -4.42
C LYS A 52 -8.59 2.02 -3.22
N ILE A 53 -9.21 2.20 -2.06
CA ILE A 53 -8.91 1.36 -0.91
C ILE A 53 -9.69 0.07 -1.06
N MET A 54 -8.99 -1.05 -0.96
CA MET A 54 -9.56 -2.38 -1.01
C MET A 54 -9.35 -3.04 0.35
N CYS A 55 -10.39 -3.63 0.88
CA CYS A 55 -10.36 -4.32 2.18
C CYS A 55 -10.73 -5.80 2.02
N ILE A 56 -10.07 -6.62 2.82
CA ILE A 56 -10.42 -8.02 3.05
C ILE A 56 -11.08 -8.10 4.41
N ILE A 57 -12.33 -8.54 4.43
CA ILE A 57 -13.13 -8.66 5.64
C ILE A 57 -13.32 -10.13 6.00
N ASP A 58 -13.03 -10.50 7.24
CA ASP A 58 -13.24 -11.85 7.80
C ASP A 58 -14.52 -11.90 8.64
N LEU A 59 -15.42 -12.81 8.30
CA LEU A 59 -16.59 -13.16 9.11
C LEU A 59 -16.22 -14.29 10.06
N LYS A 60 -15.63 -13.95 11.22
CA LYS A 60 -15.21 -14.94 12.23
C LYS A 60 -16.32 -15.89 12.71
N GLU A 61 -17.59 -15.51 12.55
CA GLU A 61 -18.74 -16.39 12.78
C GLU A 61 -19.82 -16.18 11.70
N GLU A 62 -20.49 -17.27 11.25
CA GLU A 62 -21.53 -17.29 10.20
C GLU A 62 -22.78 -16.40 10.49
N LYS A 63 -22.81 -15.65 11.61
CA LYS A 63 -23.96 -14.84 12.06
C LYS A 63 -23.56 -13.50 12.67
N MET A 64 -22.47 -12.89 12.21
CA MET A 64 -22.04 -11.58 12.69
C MET A 64 -22.87 -10.43 12.12
N HIS A 65 -23.11 -9.39 12.93
CA HIS A 65 -23.66 -8.13 12.44
C HIS A 65 -22.57 -7.37 11.66
N VAL A 66 -22.96 -6.45 10.77
CA VAL A 66 -22.01 -5.62 9.96
C VAL A 66 -21.03 -4.84 10.86
N ASP A 67 -21.43 -4.56 12.10
CA ASP A 67 -20.58 -3.89 13.08
C ASP A 67 -19.43 -4.79 13.58
N ASP A 68 -19.63 -6.11 13.52
CA ASP A 68 -18.68 -7.13 13.98
C ASP A 68 -17.72 -7.61 12.88
N LEU A 69 -17.75 -7.00 11.69
CA LEU A 69 -16.83 -7.31 10.60
C LEU A 69 -15.37 -7.04 11.03
N TYR A 70 -14.53 -8.07 10.95
CA TYR A 70 -13.10 -7.94 11.22
C TYR A 70 -12.38 -7.56 9.95
N LEU A 71 -11.64 -6.45 10.00
CA LEU A 71 -10.77 -6.04 8.92
C LEU A 71 -9.50 -6.90 8.99
N SER A 72 -9.37 -7.86 8.07
CA SER A 72 -8.22 -8.76 7.99
C SER A 72 -7.02 -8.06 7.35
N HIS A 73 -7.28 -7.33 6.25
CA HIS A 73 -6.25 -6.60 5.53
C HIS A 73 -6.82 -5.41 4.76
N ALA A 74 -5.98 -4.41 4.48
CA ALA A 74 -6.29 -3.36 3.52
C ALA A 74 -5.08 -3.03 2.64
N TYR A 75 -5.37 -2.77 1.37
CA TYR A 75 -4.41 -2.40 0.33
C TYR A 75 -5.05 -1.35 -0.58
N VAL A 76 -4.30 -0.82 -1.54
CA VAL A 76 -4.83 0.06 -2.58
C VAL A 76 -4.71 -0.59 -3.95
N GLU A 77 -5.71 -0.37 -4.79
CA GLU A 77 -5.68 -0.70 -6.22
C GLU A 77 -5.56 0.60 -7.03
N MET A 78 -4.58 0.66 -7.93
CA MET A 78 -4.39 1.78 -8.86
C MET A 78 -5.08 1.53 -10.21
N ASP A 79 -5.23 2.57 -11.03
CA ASP A 79 -5.91 2.55 -12.35
C ASP A 79 -5.48 1.43 -13.34
N ASN A 80 -4.33 0.80 -13.14
CA ASN A 80 -3.76 -0.26 -13.97
C ASN A 80 -3.81 -1.66 -13.30
N ASN A 81 -4.69 -1.85 -12.33
CA ASN A 81 -4.79 -3.05 -11.49
C ASN A 81 -3.49 -3.36 -10.72
N THR A 82 -2.61 -2.36 -10.54
CA THR A 82 -1.47 -2.50 -9.64
C THR A 82 -1.98 -2.39 -8.21
N MET A 83 -1.61 -3.38 -7.41
CA MET A 83 -2.03 -3.47 -6.00
C MET A 83 -0.83 -3.17 -5.11
N LEU A 84 -1.05 -2.34 -4.08
CA LEU A 84 -0.01 -1.97 -3.13
C LEU A 84 -0.52 -2.04 -1.69
N ASP A 85 0.31 -2.59 -0.79
CA ASP A 85 0.13 -2.47 0.66
C ASP A 85 1.36 -1.79 1.31
N GLY A 86 1.45 -1.83 2.64
CA GLY A 86 2.60 -1.27 3.38
C GLY A 86 3.95 -1.92 3.03
N ARG A 87 3.96 -3.11 2.43
CA ARG A 87 5.16 -3.86 2.00
C ARG A 87 5.58 -3.52 0.58
N GLY A 88 4.72 -2.88 -0.21
CA GLY A 88 4.98 -2.48 -1.59
C GLY A 88 4.00 -3.12 -2.57
N LEU A 89 4.51 -3.49 -3.75
CA LEU A 89 3.71 -4.18 -4.77
C LEU A 89 3.31 -5.57 -4.25
N ILE A 90 2.03 -5.91 -4.43
CA ILE A 90 1.48 -7.21 -4.08
C ILE A 90 0.75 -7.81 -5.28
N GLU A 91 0.73 -9.13 -5.37
CA GLU A 91 0.05 -9.92 -6.38
C GLU A 91 -1.27 -10.50 -5.83
N LEU A 92 -2.06 -11.15 -6.68
CA LEU A 92 -3.30 -11.80 -6.24
C LEU A 92 -3.01 -12.95 -5.28
N GLU A 93 -1.90 -13.65 -5.49
CA GLU A 93 -1.43 -14.72 -4.62
C GLU A 93 -1.16 -14.22 -3.19
N ASP A 94 -0.51 -13.06 -3.04
CA ASP A 94 -0.30 -12.42 -1.72
C ASP A 94 -1.62 -12.10 -1.02
N ILE A 95 -2.64 -11.74 -1.80
CA ILE A 95 -3.98 -11.42 -1.30
C ILE A 95 -4.74 -12.68 -0.85
N GLU A 96 -4.54 -13.79 -1.55
CA GLU A 96 -5.14 -15.09 -1.19
C GLU A 96 -4.57 -15.61 0.14
N GLU A 97 -3.26 -15.42 0.39
CA GLU A 97 -2.63 -15.78 1.67
C GLU A 97 -3.33 -15.16 2.88
N TYR A 98 -3.82 -13.92 2.75
CA TYR A 98 -4.57 -13.25 3.83
C TYR A 98 -5.95 -13.84 4.11
N THR A 99 -6.43 -14.72 3.24
CA THR A 99 -7.75 -15.36 3.38
C THR A 99 -7.67 -16.82 3.79
N GLU A 100 -6.47 -17.43 3.85
CA GLU A 100 -6.31 -18.85 4.16
C GLU A 100 -6.85 -19.24 5.54
N GLU A 101 -6.70 -18.36 6.53
CA GLU A 101 -7.18 -18.57 7.90
C GLU A 101 -8.57 -17.95 8.16
N CYS A 102 -9.15 -17.27 7.17
CA CYS A 102 -10.48 -16.68 7.31
C CYS A 102 -11.56 -17.77 7.29
N VAL A 103 -12.62 -17.57 8.08
CA VAL A 103 -13.79 -18.48 8.04
C VAL A 103 -14.58 -18.22 6.75
N GLU A 104 -14.78 -16.95 6.44
CA GLU A 104 -15.38 -16.47 5.19
C GLU A 104 -14.84 -15.08 4.90
N SER A 105 -14.35 -14.84 3.68
CA SER A 105 -13.70 -13.60 3.28
C SER A 105 -14.47 -12.84 2.20
N TYR A 106 -14.48 -11.51 2.32
CA TYR A 106 -15.07 -10.60 1.34
C TYR A 106 -14.08 -9.52 0.91
N TYR A 107 -14.02 -9.28 -0.39
CA TYR A 107 -13.24 -8.19 -0.99
C TYR A 107 -14.15 -7.01 -1.28
N LEU A 108 -13.84 -5.85 -0.69
CA LEU A 108 -14.70 -4.67 -0.78
C LEU A 108 -13.87 -3.42 -1.08
N GLU A 109 -14.26 -2.70 -2.12
CA GLU A 109 -13.88 -1.29 -2.25
C GLU A 109 -14.47 -0.52 -1.06
N SER A 110 -13.61 0.14 -0.29
CA SER A 110 -13.95 0.70 1.02
C SER A 110 -13.65 2.19 1.06
N SER A 111 -14.45 2.94 1.83
CA SER A 111 -14.18 4.36 2.07
C SER A 111 -13.12 4.53 3.16
N GLU A 112 -12.48 5.70 3.16
CA GLU A 112 -11.54 6.06 4.23
C GLU A 112 -12.22 6.05 5.60
N GLU A 113 -13.47 6.56 5.69
CA GLU A 113 -14.20 6.57 6.97
C GLU A 113 -14.47 5.16 7.49
N PHE A 114 -14.75 4.20 6.61
CA PHE A 114 -14.92 2.80 7.00
C PHE A 114 -13.63 2.22 7.58
N VAL A 115 -12.50 2.42 6.90
CA VAL A 115 -11.21 1.90 7.39
C VAL A 115 -10.83 2.53 8.73
N LEU A 116 -10.97 3.86 8.86
CA LEU A 116 -10.73 4.56 10.12
C LEU A 116 -11.64 4.06 11.25
N SER A 117 -12.91 3.75 10.95
CA SER A 117 -13.82 3.19 11.96
C SER A 117 -13.34 1.84 12.51
N LYS A 118 -12.67 1.03 11.68
CA LYS A 118 -12.10 -0.26 12.08
C LYS A 118 -10.76 -0.11 12.80
N CYS A 119 -10.05 1.00 12.61
CA CYS A 119 -8.86 1.37 13.37
C CYS A 119 -9.16 1.92 14.78
N SER A 120 -10.43 2.17 15.14
CA SER A 120 -10.81 2.87 16.38
C SER A 120 -10.85 2.00 17.65
N GLN A 121 -10.36 0.77 17.61
CA GLN A 121 -10.23 -0.07 18.81
C GLN A 121 -9.06 0.42 19.69
N GLU A 122 -9.19 0.36 21.02
CA GLU A 122 -8.21 0.85 22.02
C GLU A 122 -6.75 0.40 21.78
N GLU A 123 -6.56 -0.66 21.00
CA GLU A 123 -5.29 -1.27 20.64
C GLU A 123 -4.40 -0.41 19.71
N TRP A 124 -4.98 0.60 19.03
CA TRP A 124 -4.27 1.36 17.99
C TRP A 124 -3.70 2.70 18.46
N GLY A 125 -4.10 3.17 19.65
CA GLY A 125 -3.59 4.40 20.28
C GLY A 125 -4.17 5.70 19.72
N SER A 126 -3.96 6.81 20.43
CA SER A 126 -4.48 8.14 20.09
C SER A 126 -3.68 8.89 19.02
N GLU A 127 -2.55 8.35 18.56
CA GLU A 127 -1.60 9.00 17.65
C GLU A 127 -1.80 8.63 16.16
N LEU A 128 -2.95 8.04 15.81
CA LEU A 128 -3.22 7.48 14.48
C LEU A 128 -3.12 8.52 13.35
N GLU A 129 -3.65 9.73 13.53
CA GLU A 129 -3.61 10.78 12.50
C GLU A 129 -2.20 11.37 12.33
N ASP A 130 -1.42 11.45 13.40
CA ASP A 130 -0.01 11.88 13.32
C ASP A 130 0.80 10.82 12.54
N GLU A 131 0.56 9.53 12.81
CA GLU A 131 1.21 8.42 12.10
C GLU A 131 0.84 8.41 10.61
N ILE A 132 -0.43 8.60 10.26
CA ILE A 132 -0.87 8.71 8.86
C ILE A 132 -0.18 9.91 8.18
N SER A 133 -0.12 11.06 8.86
CA SER A 133 0.52 12.27 8.33
C SER A 133 2.02 12.05 8.08
N ASP A 134 2.72 11.39 8.99
CA ASP A 134 4.13 11.04 8.83
C ASP A 134 4.35 10.09 7.65
N LEU A 135 3.44 9.12 7.45
CA LEU A 135 3.46 8.22 6.29
C LEU A 135 3.21 8.96 4.97
N GLU A 136 2.27 9.90 4.93
CA GLU A 136 2.03 10.75 3.75
C GLU A 136 3.30 11.53 3.36
N ILE A 137 3.97 12.15 4.35
CA ILE A 137 5.24 12.86 4.14
C ILE A 137 6.31 11.90 3.62
N PHE A 138 6.42 10.71 4.21
CA PHE A 138 7.38 9.69 3.77
C PHE A 138 7.14 9.29 2.31
N ILE A 139 5.89 9.00 1.93
CA ILE A 139 5.54 8.61 0.56
C ILE A 139 5.86 9.75 -0.41
N GLN A 140 5.46 10.98 -0.10
CA GLN A 140 5.71 12.15 -0.93
C GLN A 140 7.21 12.40 -1.17
N ASN A 141 8.02 12.30 -0.11
CA ASN A 141 9.47 12.43 -0.22
C ASN A 141 10.09 11.36 -1.13
N ASN A 142 9.60 10.11 -1.04
CA ASN A 142 10.07 9.04 -1.90
C ASN A 142 9.72 9.31 -3.37
N ILE A 143 8.48 9.73 -3.66
CA ILE A 143 8.06 10.10 -5.03
C ILE A 143 9.02 11.15 -5.61
N GLU A 144 9.28 12.24 -4.87
CA GLU A 144 10.17 13.31 -5.32
C GLU A 144 11.60 12.82 -5.59
N MET A 145 12.14 11.98 -4.71
CA MET A 145 13.46 11.38 -4.88
C MET A 145 13.55 10.51 -6.15
N TYR A 146 12.53 9.68 -6.40
CA TYR A 146 12.50 8.80 -7.58
C TYR A 146 12.31 9.58 -8.88
N GLU A 147 11.44 10.59 -8.90
CA GLU A 147 11.25 11.46 -10.07
C GLU A 147 12.54 12.20 -10.44
N GLN A 148 13.29 12.70 -9.45
CA GLN A 148 14.59 13.32 -9.69
C GLN A 148 15.63 12.34 -10.26
N LYS A 149 15.62 11.08 -9.79
CA LYS A 149 16.50 10.03 -10.31
C LYS A 149 16.17 9.71 -11.78
N LEU A 150 14.88 9.54 -12.09
CA LEU A 150 14.41 9.29 -13.46
C LEU A 150 14.80 10.43 -14.40
N HIS A 151 14.62 11.68 -13.97
CA HIS A 151 14.99 12.84 -14.78
C HIS A 151 16.49 12.84 -15.12
N LYS A 152 17.35 12.59 -14.12
CA LYS A 152 18.80 12.48 -14.34
C LYS A 152 19.16 11.33 -15.29
N GLU A 153 18.50 10.18 -15.18
CA GLU A 153 18.70 9.06 -16.09
C GLU A 153 18.30 9.40 -17.53
N GLU A 154 17.20 10.10 -17.74
CA GLU A 154 16.75 10.54 -19.07
C GLU A 154 17.72 11.56 -19.68
N GLU A 155 18.25 12.50 -18.88
CA GLU A 155 19.28 13.44 -19.33
C GLU A 155 20.57 12.72 -19.74
N LEU A 156 20.99 11.73 -18.96
CA LEU A 156 22.16 10.90 -19.28
C LEU A 156 21.92 10.10 -20.56
N LYS A 157 20.75 9.45 -20.70
CA LYS A 157 20.39 8.73 -21.94
C LYS A 157 20.46 9.66 -23.14
N LYS A 158 19.85 10.85 -23.09
CA LYS A 158 19.90 11.84 -24.19
C LYS A 158 21.33 12.29 -24.52
N LYS A 159 22.17 12.46 -23.50
CA LYS A 159 23.58 12.88 -23.68
C LYS A 159 24.42 11.81 -24.36
N TYR A 160 24.13 10.53 -24.12
CA TYR A 160 24.94 9.40 -24.60
C TYR A 160 24.28 8.57 -25.72
N SER A 161 23.03 8.84 -26.09
CA SER A 161 22.35 8.23 -27.25
C SER A 161 22.65 8.91 -28.59
N VAL A 162 23.57 9.88 -28.61
CA VAL A 162 24.14 10.46 -29.83
C VAL A 162 25.43 9.69 -30.19
N ILE A 163 25.28 8.52 -30.79
CA ILE A 163 26.31 7.79 -31.54
C ILE A 163 25.68 7.24 -32.81
#